data_AF-L8DLY6-F1
#
_entry.id   AF-L8DLY6-F1
#
_cell.length_a   1.000
_cell.length_b   1.000
_cell.length_c   1.000
_cell.angle_alpha   90.00
_cell.angle_beta   90.00
_cell.angle_gamma   90.00
#
_symmetry.space_group_name_H-M   'P 1'
#
loop_
_entity.id
_entity.type
_entity.pdbx_description
1 polymer ?
#
loop_
_entity_poly.entity_id
_entity_poly.type
_entity_poly.pdbx_seq_one_letter_code
_entity_poly.pdbx_strand_id
1 'polypeptide(L)'
;MIVEQHSDPNSAAMFTAKPAITIGLSRSIARIRSVRSDIYRAEVSHRGRTGRRGLVAMPQIPDWHYNIDDEGYRYVVVTDLRVRLEGWSVESVDADEIVTRSDFTFGAIWADQSGRVNSTDDGWLKDVWEAPVEPGSLVRAFIVDGRRLEVDQWDSLAAWMIESLYDKPVGFIVEVGPSDYVADSTDDTPVVCSQVVVLSDGVVMLRRSRTELGHLLLADYSSAGLPLDEWQNDGHFEDCTDGYLFTKDIRLVARSCIAWIRVNAGVNTTGNIGCSYRFADELPRSS
;
A
#
# COMPACT_ATOMS: atom_id res chain seq x y z
N MET A 1 -4.53 -26.76 -5.33
CA MET A 1 -4.16 -27.21 -6.71
C MET A 1 -2.92 -26.44 -7.11
N ILE A 2 -1.91 -27.10 -7.67
CA ILE A 2 -0.69 -26.44 -8.14
C ILE A 2 -0.88 -26.15 -9.63
N VAL A 3 -0.69 -24.89 -10.03
CA VAL A 3 -0.76 -24.46 -11.43
C VAL A 3 0.60 -23.88 -11.80
N GLU A 4 1.18 -24.40 -12.88
CA GLU A 4 2.41 -23.88 -13.48
C GLU A 4 2.01 -22.99 -14.66
N GLN A 5 2.53 -21.75 -14.66
CA GLN A 5 2.26 -20.77 -15.72
C GLN A 5 3.59 -20.23 -16.24
N HIS A 6 3.66 -20.10 -17.55
CA HIS A 6 4.76 -19.47 -18.26
C HIS A 6 4.34 -18.05 -18.60
N SER A 7 4.91 -17.07 -17.91
CA SER A 7 4.80 -15.66 -18.27
C SER A 7 6.13 -14.97 -18.03
N ASP A 8 6.27 -13.76 -18.56
CA ASP A 8 7.45 -12.95 -18.31
C ASP A 8 7.60 -12.64 -16.78
N PRO A 9 8.83 -12.49 -16.28
CA PRO A 9 9.11 -12.25 -14.87
C PRO A 9 8.50 -10.95 -14.30
N ASN A 10 8.23 -9.92 -15.12
CA ASN A 10 7.55 -8.69 -14.71
C ASN A 10 6.07 -8.96 -14.39
N SER A 11 5.41 -9.77 -15.22
CA SER A 11 4.06 -10.26 -14.94
C SER A 11 4.03 -11.08 -13.63
N ALA A 12 5.05 -11.91 -13.37
CA ALA A 12 5.16 -12.69 -12.15
C ALA A 12 5.33 -11.82 -10.89
N ALA A 13 6.07 -10.71 -10.97
CA ALA A 13 6.24 -9.75 -9.87
C ALA A 13 4.91 -9.08 -9.49
N MET A 14 4.07 -8.73 -10.47
CA MET A 14 2.71 -8.22 -10.21
C MET A 14 1.84 -9.22 -9.42
N PHE A 15 2.02 -10.53 -9.64
CA PHE A 15 1.27 -11.54 -8.89
C PHE A 15 1.78 -11.76 -7.46
N THR A 16 3.01 -11.34 -7.14
CA THR A 16 3.62 -11.49 -5.80
C THR A 16 3.30 -10.35 -4.83
N ALA A 17 2.79 -9.20 -5.31
CA ALA A 17 2.58 -7.99 -4.50
C ALA A 17 1.28 -7.99 -3.63
N LYS A 18 0.48 -9.06 -3.66
CA LYS A 18 -0.50 -9.40 -2.61
C LYS A 18 -0.87 -10.90 -2.66
N PRO A 19 -0.93 -11.64 -1.54
CA PRO A 19 -1.32 -13.06 -1.50
C PRO A 19 -2.84 -13.29 -1.68
N ALA A 20 -3.53 -12.47 -2.48
CA ALA A 20 -4.97 -12.65 -2.72
C ALA A 20 -5.43 -12.06 -4.06
N ILE A 21 -4.74 -12.38 -5.16
CA ILE A 21 -5.35 -12.20 -6.47
C ILE A 21 -6.37 -13.32 -6.66
N THR A 22 -7.64 -12.91 -6.82
CA THR A 22 -8.75 -13.82 -7.08
C THR A 22 -8.72 -14.23 -8.55
N ILE A 23 -8.34 -15.48 -8.85
CA ILE A 23 -8.42 -16.04 -10.21
C ILE A 23 -9.86 -16.54 -10.42
N GLY A 24 -10.76 -15.63 -10.77
CA GLY A 24 -12.18 -15.92 -10.98
C GLY A 24 -12.94 -16.25 -9.69
N LEU A 25 -14.28 -16.33 -9.79
CA LEU A 25 -15.26 -16.37 -8.69
C LEU A 25 -15.05 -17.46 -7.60
N SER A 26 -14.11 -18.38 -7.75
CA SER A 26 -13.95 -19.55 -6.86
C SER A 26 -12.50 -19.89 -6.46
N ARG A 27 -11.50 -19.07 -6.82
CA ARG A 27 -10.10 -19.40 -6.52
C ARG A 27 -9.30 -18.18 -6.09
N SER A 28 -8.48 -18.33 -5.06
CA SER A 28 -7.49 -17.34 -4.66
C SER A 28 -6.10 -17.96 -4.67
N ILE A 29 -5.12 -17.19 -5.16
CA ILE A 29 -3.71 -17.56 -5.09
C ILE A 29 -3.27 -17.39 -3.63
N ALA A 30 -2.91 -18.49 -2.97
CA ALA A 30 -2.50 -18.47 -1.57
C ALA A 30 -0.98 -18.30 -1.43
N ARG A 31 -0.21 -18.69 -2.46
CA ARG A 31 1.26 -18.60 -2.46
C ARG A 31 1.82 -18.63 -3.88
N ILE A 32 2.86 -17.85 -4.14
CA ILE A 32 3.65 -17.91 -5.37
C ILE A 32 5.11 -18.12 -5.00
N ARG A 33 5.80 -19.03 -5.71
CA ARG A 33 7.25 -19.22 -5.60
C ARG A 33 7.87 -19.20 -6.99
N SER A 34 8.93 -18.43 -7.17
CA SER A 34 9.76 -18.52 -8.37
C SER A 34 10.53 -19.85 -8.35
N VAL A 35 10.50 -20.59 -9.46
CA VAL A 35 11.22 -21.85 -9.61
C VAL A 35 12.40 -21.68 -10.57
N ARG A 36 12.21 -20.86 -11.62
CA ARG A 36 13.22 -20.38 -12.58
C ARG A 36 12.85 -18.97 -13.05
N SER A 37 13.77 -18.26 -13.70
CA SER A 37 13.56 -16.88 -14.21
C SER A 37 12.35 -16.71 -15.14
N ASP A 38 11.87 -17.80 -15.74
CA ASP A 38 10.77 -17.86 -16.71
C ASP A 38 9.59 -18.74 -16.23
N ILE A 39 9.65 -19.26 -15.00
CA ILE A 39 8.67 -20.20 -14.46
C ILE A 39 8.41 -19.91 -12.99
N TYR A 40 7.15 -19.61 -12.66
CA TYR A 40 6.68 -19.57 -11.28
C TYR A 40 5.63 -20.65 -11.01
N ARG A 41 5.59 -21.09 -9.76
CA ARG A 41 4.60 -22.05 -9.25
C ARG A 41 3.62 -21.31 -8.35
N ALA A 42 2.34 -21.36 -8.71
CA ALA A 42 1.26 -20.82 -7.90
C ALA A 42 0.51 -21.94 -7.17
N GLU A 43 0.42 -21.84 -5.85
CA GLU A 43 -0.46 -22.67 -5.03
C GLU A 43 -1.82 -21.98 -4.91
N VAL A 44 -2.84 -22.61 -5.47
CA VAL A 44 -4.19 -22.07 -5.53
C VAL A 44 -5.08 -22.82 -4.54
N SER A 45 -5.76 -22.07 -3.69
CA SER A 45 -6.82 -22.59 -2.82
C SER A 45 -8.16 -22.53 -3.57
N HIS A 46 -8.98 -23.58 -3.45
CA HIS A 46 -10.36 -23.52 -3.91
C HIS A 46 -11.21 -22.92 -2.81
N ARG A 47 -11.94 -21.84 -3.13
CA ARG A 47 -13.17 -21.51 -2.42
C ARG A 47 -14.12 -22.65 -2.73
N GLY A 48 -14.27 -23.59 -1.81
CA GLY A 48 -15.26 -24.64 -1.95
C GLY A 48 -16.62 -24.00 -2.18
N ARG A 49 -17.20 -24.18 -3.37
CA ARG A 49 -18.66 -24.07 -3.55
C ARG A 49 -19.27 -25.25 -2.80
N THR A 50 -19.26 -25.21 -1.47
CA THR A 50 -20.04 -26.14 -0.68
C THR A 50 -21.47 -25.64 -0.69
N GLY A 51 -22.22 -26.12 -1.69
CA GLY A 51 -23.64 -26.35 -1.51
C GLY A 51 -23.82 -27.34 -0.36
N ARG A 52 -23.86 -26.84 0.87
CA ARG A 52 -24.33 -27.55 2.05
C ARG A 52 -24.99 -26.52 2.96
N ARG A 53 -26.30 -26.70 3.17
CA ARG A 53 -27.08 -26.04 4.21
C ARG A 53 -26.31 -26.08 5.54
N GLY A 54 -26.16 -24.93 6.20
CA GLY A 54 -26.00 -24.86 7.65
C GLY A 54 -24.59 -24.74 8.24
N LEU A 55 -23.67 -23.98 7.64
CA LEU A 55 -22.51 -23.44 8.37
C LEU A 55 -22.56 -21.92 8.27
N VAL A 56 -22.67 -21.24 9.42
CA VAL A 56 -22.56 -19.79 9.50
C VAL A 56 -21.15 -19.44 9.03
N ALA A 57 -21.05 -18.80 7.85
CA ALA A 57 -19.76 -18.31 7.36
C ALA A 57 -19.20 -17.34 8.42
N MET A 58 -17.99 -17.61 8.91
CA MET A 58 -17.38 -16.73 9.89
C MET A 58 -17.17 -15.35 9.24
N PRO A 59 -17.41 -14.25 9.98
CA PRO A 59 -17.11 -12.91 9.50
C PRO A 59 -15.64 -12.85 9.03
N GLN A 60 -15.41 -12.19 7.91
CA GLN A 60 -14.08 -11.92 7.36
C GLN A 60 -13.92 -10.42 7.25
N ILE A 61 -12.67 -9.94 7.34
CA ILE A 61 -12.37 -8.53 7.15
C ILE A 61 -12.69 -8.16 5.69
N PRO A 62 -13.54 -7.15 5.45
CA PRO A 62 -13.81 -6.67 4.11
C PRO A 62 -12.59 -5.96 3.52
N ASP A 63 -12.55 -5.82 2.20
CA ASP A 63 -11.57 -4.93 1.57
C ASP A 63 -11.84 -3.48 2.01
N TRP A 64 -10.84 -2.85 2.63
CA TRP A 64 -10.92 -1.52 3.22
C TRP A 64 -9.74 -0.65 2.77
N HIS A 65 -9.88 0.66 2.93
CA HIS A 65 -8.83 1.66 2.73
C HIS A 65 -9.14 2.91 3.54
N TYR A 66 -8.15 3.78 3.72
CA TYR A 66 -8.38 5.11 4.26
C TYR A 66 -8.94 6.04 3.20
N ASN A 67 -9.79 6.96 3.62
CA ASN A 67 -10.17 8.15 2.87
C ASN A 67 -10.08 9.37 3.77
N ILE A 68 -9.80 10.53 3.17
CA ILE A 68 -9.89 11.83 3.85
C ILE A 68 -10.99 12.62 3.13
N ASP A 69 -11.80 13.39 3.84
CA ASP A 69 -12.73 14.35 3.21
C ASP A 69 -12.08 15.73 3.00
N ASP A 70 -12.86 16.67 2.49
CA ASP A 70 -12.45 18.05 2.24
C ASP A 70 -12.16 18.85 3.53
N GLU A 71 -12.81 18.46 4.64
CA GLU A 71 -12.60 19.02 5.98
C GLU A 71 -11.36 18.41 6.69
N GLY A 72 -10.73 17.40 6.09
CA GLY A 72 -9.54 16.73 6.62
C GLY A 72 -9.87 15.62 7.64
N TYR A 73 -11.14 15.26 7.79
CA TYR A 73 -11.52 14.10 8.58
C TYR A 73 -11.18 12.82 7.83
N ARG A 74 -10.71 11.84 8.61
CA ARG A 74 -10.21 10.59 8.08
C ARG A 74 -11.15 9.45 8.44
N TYR A 75 -11.33 8.54 7.49
CA TYR A 75 -12.27 7.45 7.57
C TYR A 75 -11.66 6.13 7.11
N VAL A 76 -12.09 5.03 7.73
CA VAL A 76 -11.97 3.69 7.15
C VAL A 76 -13.17 3.46 6.26
N VAL A 77 -12.94 3.18 4.98
CA VAL A 77 -13.99 3.03 3.97
C VAL A 77 -14.03 1.62 3.40
N VAL A 78 -15.25 1.06 3.33
CA VAL A 78 -15.56 -0.21 2.67
C VAL A 78 -16.57 0.06 1.55
N THR A 79 -16.14 -0.20 0.31
CA THR A 79 -16.96 0.05 -0.89
C THR A 79 -17.79 -1.15 -1.34
N ASP A 80 -17.58 -2.33 -0.76
CA ASP A 80 -18.40 -3.51 -1.05
C ASP A 80 -19.67 -3.51 -0.19
N LEU A 81 -20.72 -2.87 -0.70
CA LEU A 81 -22.03 -2.77 -0.04
C LEU A 81 -22.76 -4.10 0.16
N ARG A 82 -22.24 -5.21 -0.39
CA ARG A 82 -22.77 -6.56 -0.11
C ARG A 82 -22.39 -7.01 1.30
N VAL A 83 -21.34 -6.42 1.88
CA VAL A 83 -20.98 -6.61 3.28
C VAL A 83 -21.87 -5.68 4.11
N ARG A 84 -22.62 -6.26 5.04
CA ARG A 84 -23.48 -5.54 5.97
C ARG A 84 -22.67 -5.22 7.22
N LEU A 85 -22.30 -3.96 7.38
CA LEU A 85 -21.45 -3.48 8.48
C LEU A 85 -22.26 -2.79 9.59
N GLU A 86 -23.60 -2.89 9.56
CA GLU A 86 -24.44 -2.47 10.67
C GLU A 86 -24.03 -3.21 11.96
N GLY A 87 -23.68 -2.46 13.01
CA GLY A 87 -23.20 -3.01 14.28
C GLY A 87 -21.74 -3.46 14.29
N TRP A 88 -20.99 -3.22 13.21
CA TRP A 88 -19.54 -3.38 13.20
C TRP A 88 -18.86 -2.09 13.67
N SER A 89 -17.69 -2.23 14.29
CA SER A 89 -16.78 -1.11 14.55
C SER A 89 -15.39 -1.40 14.00
N VAL A 90 -14.59 -0.35 13.87
CA VAL A 90 -13.15 -0.44 13.70
C VAL A 90 -12.44 -0.01 14.98
N GLU A 91 -11.36 -0.69 15.32
CA GLU A 91 -10.42 -0.33 16.38
C GLU A 91 -9.16 0.22 15.72
N SER A 92 -8.73 1.42 16.13
CA SER A 92 -7.52 2.07 15.66
C SER A 92 -6.61 2.45 16.82
N VAL A 93 -5.32 2.58 16.54
CA VAL A 93 -4.31 3.04 17.51
C VAL A 93 -3.56 4.24 16.97
N ASP A 94 -3.31 5.25 17.81
CA ASP A 94 -2.44 6.37 17.44
C ASP A 94 -0.97 6.12 17.81
N ALA A 95 -0.13 7.15 17.65
CA ALA A 95 1.29 7.09 17.98
C ALA A 95 1.57 6.96 19.50
N ASP A 96 0.63 7.39 20.35
CA ASP A 96 0.71 7.32 21.81
C ASP A 96 0.11 6.01 22.36
N GLU A 97 -0.14 5.04 21.49
CA GLU A 97 -0.77 3.75 21.78
C GLU A 97 -2.22 3.86 22.32
N ILE A 98 -2.87 5.01 22.12
CA ILE A 98 -4.26 5.20 22.54
C ILE A 98 -5.17 4.47 21.55
N VAL A 99 -6.01 3.60 22.10
CA VAL A 99 -6.95 2.80 21.31
C VAL A 99 -8.30 3.50 21.25
N THR A 100 -8.75 3.78 20.03
CA THR A 100 -10.06 4.37 19.75
C THR A 100 -10.92 3.37 18.98
N ARG A 101 -12.23 3.45 19.18
CA ARG A 101 -13.21 2.60 18.52
C ARG A 101 -14.31 3.45 17.89
N SER A 102 -14.60 3.16 16.63
CA SER A 102 -15.59 3.89 15.85
C SER A 102 -16.51 2.93 15.12
N ASP A 103 -17.81 3.15 15.24
CA ASP A 103 -18.82 2.31 14.57
C ASP A 103 -18.96 2.67 13.09
N PHE A 104 -19.23 1.68 12.26
CA PHE A 104 -19.53 1.90 10.84
C PHE A 104 -20.93 2.51 10.68
N THR A 105 -21.00 3.52 9.82
CA THR A 105 -22.23 4.15 9.37
C THR A 105 -22.29 4.12 7.85
N PHE A 106 -23.49 4.30 7.29
CA PHE A 106 -23.67 4.40 5.85
C PHE A 106 -23.46 5.84 5.42
N GLY A 107 -22.53 6.05 4.50
CA GLY A 107 -22.13 7.37 4.01
C GLY A 107 -21.90 7.36 2.51
N ALA A 108 -21.30 8.43 2.01
CA ALA A 108 -20.95 8.57 0.61
C ALA A 108 -19.60 9.28 0.49
N ILE A 109 -18.78 8.80 -0.44
CA ILE A 109 -17.47 9.36 -0.73
C ILE A 109 -17.35 9.63 -2.23
N TRP A 110 -16.38 10.46 -2.61
CA TRP A 110 -16.09 10.73 -4.00
C TRP A 110 -15.24 9.64 -4.63
N ALA A 111 -15.46 9.41 -5.92
CA ALA A 111 -14.66 8.53 -6.73
C ALA A 111 -14.37 9.18 -8.07
N ASP A 112 -13.11 9.05 -8.52
CA ASP A 112 -12.67 9.55 -9.81
C ASP A 112 -13.32 8.78 -10.97
N GLN A 113 -13.05 9.23 -12.20
CA GLN A 113 -13.57 8.60 -13.41
C GLN A 113 -13.16 7.13 -13.60
N SER A 114 -12.10 6.69 -12.92
CA SER A 114 -11.66 5.28 -12.91
C SER A 114 -12.37 4.43 -11.84
N GLY A 115 -13.25 5.05 -11.06
CA GLY A 115 -13.97 4.43 -9.94
C GLY A 115 -13.09 4.24 -8.69
N ARG A 116 -11.91 4.86 -8.65
CA ARG A 116 -11.05 4.88 -7.47
C ARG A 116 -11.52 5.99 -6.55
N VAL A 117 -11.70 5.63 -5.29
CA VAL A 117 -12.06 6.57 -4.22
C VAL A 117 -11.03 7.69 -4.13
N ASN A 118 -11.51 8.92 -3.99
CA ASN A 118 -10.71 10.12 -3.82
C ASN A 118 -11.30 11.06 -2.74
N SER A 119 -10.47 12.01 -2.34
CA SER A 119 -10.72 13.02 -1.29
C SER A 119 -11.07 14.41 -1.83
N THR A 120 -11.25 14.56 -3.15
CA THR A 120 -11.11 15.87 -3.83
C THR A 120 -12.42 16.42 -4.39
N ASP A 121 -13.57 15.90 -3.97
CA ASP A 121 -14.89 16.29 -4.51
C ASP A 121 -15.00 16.25 -6.04
N ASP A 122 -14.14 15.44 -6.68
CA ASP A 122 -14.05 15.33 -8.13
C ASP A 122 -14.55 13.95 -8.57
N GLY A 123 -15.57 13.94 -9.43
CA GLY A 123 -16.20 12.75 -9.95
C GLY A 123 -17.64 12.55 -9.47
N TRP A 124 -17.99 11.33 -9.05
CA TRP A 124 -19.35 11.02 -8.60
C TRP A 124 -19.36 10.43 -7.19
N LEU A 125 -20.44 10.71 -6.46
CA LEU A 125 -20.69 10.12 -5.15
C LEU A 125 -20.89 8.62 -5.27
N LYS A 126 -20.23 7.88 -4.38
CA LYS A 126 -20.34 6.45 -4.24
C LYS A 126 -20.71 6.12 -2.80
N ASP A 127 -21.81 5.40 -2.65
CA ASP A 127 -22.27 4.87 -1.37
C ASP A 127 -21.24 3.92 -0.76
N VAL A 128 -20.99 4.08 0.54
CA VAL A 128 -20.02 3.29 1.29
C VAL A 128 -20.45 3.04 2.72
N TRP A 129 -19.75 2.09 3.35
CA TRP A 129 -19.63 2.06 4.80
C TRP A 129 -18.38 2.82 5.22
N GLU A 130 -18.53 3.70 6.20
CA GLU A 130 -17.44 4.49 6.74
C GLU A 130 -17.44 4.52 8.27
N ALA A 131 -16.25 4.55 8.85
CA ALA A 131 -16.04 4.75 10.28
C ALA A 131 -14.94 5.80 10.48
N PRO A 132 -15.17 6.86 11.28
CA PRO A 132 -14.16 7.89 11.49
C PRO A 132 -12.95 7.33 12.25
N VAL A 133 -11.77 7.81 11.91
CA VAL A 133 -10.50 7.43 12.52
C VAL A 133 -9.65 8.66 12.71
N GLU A 134 -8.95 8.74 13.83
CA GLU A 134 -8.04 9.85 14.07
C GLU A 134 -6.94 9.91 12.99
N PRO A 135 -6.57 11.11 12.52
CA PRO A 135 -5.42 11.31 11.64
C PRO A 135 -4.17 10.60 12.18
N GLY A 136 -3.44 9.92 11.31
CA GLY A 136 -2.22 9.18 11.68
C GLY A 136 -2.45 7.85 12.41
N SER A 137 -3.67 7.52 12.83
CA SER A 137 -3.94 6.24 13.50
C SER A 137 -3.91 5.02 12.56
N LEU A 138 -3.42 3.88 13.04
CA LEU A 138 -3.44 2.62 12.28
C LEU A 138 -4.61 1.74 12.73
N VAL A 139 -5.34 1.17 11.78
CA VAL A 139 -6.39 0.19 12.06
C VAL A 139 -5.73 -1.07 12.61
N ARG A 140 -6.24 -1.59 13.73
CA ARG A 140 -5.79 -2.85 14.33
C ARG A 140 -6.80 -3.98 14.19
N ALA A 141 -8.10 -3.67 14.17
CA ALA A 141 -9.12 -4.70 14.02
C ALA A 141 -10.47 -4.18 13.56
N PHE A 142 -11.26 -5.10 13.00
CA PHE A 142 -12.70 -4.96 12.87
C PHE A 142 -13.38 -5.72 14.00
N ILE A 143 -14.38 -5.12 14.62
CA ILE A 143 -15.15 -5.74 15.70
C ILE A 143 -16.57 -6.02 15.22
N VAL A 144 -16.99 -7.28 15.34
CA VAL A 144 -18.33 -7.75 14.93
C VAL A 144 -18.84 -8.77 15.92
N ASP A 145 -20.05 -8.57 16.45
CA ASP A 145 -20.68 -9.48 17.43
C ASP A 145 -19.75 -9.84 18.61
N GLY A 146 -18.98 -8.85 19.10
CA GLY A 146 -17.99 -9.04 20.17
C GLY A 146 -16.72 -9.80 19.76
N ARG A 147 -16.56 -10.17 18.49
CA ARG A 147 -15.36 -10.80 17.94
C ARG A 147 -14.43 -9.76 17.36
N ARG A 148 -13.14 -9.93 17.64
CA ARG A 148 -12.05 -9.11 17.12
C ARG A 148 -11.42 -9.80 15.91
N LEU A 149 -11.45 -9.16 14.76
CA LEU A 149 -10.80 -9.61 13.52
C LEU A 149 -9.52 -8.79 13.33
N GLU A 150 -8.37 -9.41 13.61
CA GLU A 150 -7.04 -8.80 13.52
C GLU A 150 -6.73 -8.31 12.10
N VAL A 151 -6.38 -7.04 11.96
CA VAL A 151 -5.78 -6.49 10.74
C VAL A 151 -4.27 -6.65 10.82
N ASP A 152 -3.65 -7.18 9.76
CA ASP A 152 -2.18 -7.28 9.68
C ASP A 152 -1.59 -5.85 9.69
N GLN A 153 -0.69 -5.58 10.64
CA GLN A 153 -0.05 -4.26 10.82
C GLN A 153 0.63 -3.74 9.53
N TRP A 154 1.11 -4.63 8.67
CA TRP A 154 1.74 -4.29 7.41
C TRP A 154 0.71 -3.88 6.35
N ASP A 155 -0.49 -4.45 6.39
CA ASP A 155 -1.61 -4.00 5.55
C ASP A 155 -2.05 -2.58 5.97
N SER A 156 -2.10 -2.31 7.28
CA SER A 156 -2.41 -0.97 7.79
C SER A 156 -1.35 0.06 7.40
N LEU A 157 -0.06 -0.30 7.50
CA LEU A 157 1.03 0.57 7.07
C LEU A 157 1.03 0.82 5.56
N ALA A 158 0.70 -0.20 4.75
CA ALA A 158 0.55 -0.03 3.31
C ALA A 158 -0.64 0.87 2.96
N ALA A 159 -1.76 0.75 3.69
CA ALA A 159 -2.92 1.64 3.52
C ALA A 159 -2.57 3.09 3.85
N TRP A 160 -1.81 3.32 4.93
CA TRP A 160 -1.27 4.63 5.28
C TRP A 160 -0.32 5.17 4.20
N MET A 161 0.58 4.35 3.66
CA MET A 161 1.49 4.80 2.59
C MET A 161 0.73 5.21 1.31
N ILE A 162 -0.37 4.52 0.98
CA ILE A 162 -1.25 4.91 -0.14
C ILE A 162 -1.82 6.31 0.10
N GLU A 163 -2.36 6.54 1.29
CA GLU A 163 -2.90 7.84 1.72
C GLU A 163 -1.83 8.93 1.67
N SER A 164 -0.62 8.64 2.17
CA SER A 164 0.51 9.58 2.15
C SER A 164 0.95 9.97 0.75
N LEU A 165 0.78 9.11 -0.25
CA LEU A 165 1.13 9.39 -1.65
C LEU A 165 -0.02 10.03 -2.46
N TYR A 166 -1.24 10.00 -1.93
CA TYR A 166 -2.39 10.54 -2.62
C TYR A 166 -2.31 12.07 -2.73
N ASP A 167 -2.59 12.58 -3.93
CA ASP A 167 -2.60 14.01 -4.28
C ASP A 167 -1.36 14.79 -3.79
N LYS A 168 -0.18 14.21 -3.99
CA LYS A 168 1.08 14.85 -3.64
C LYS A 168 1.68 15.62 -4.82
N PRO A 169 2.31 16.77 -4.56
CA PRO A 169 2.88 17.60 -5.62
C PRO A 169 4.10 16.91 -6.26
N VAL A 170 4.39 17.29 -7.50
CA VAL A 170 5.61 16.87 -8.21
C VAL A 170 6.85 17.24 -7.39
N GLY A 171 7.79 16.31 -7.28
CA GLY A 171 9.00 16.44 -6.47
C GLY A 171 8.80 16.14 -4.98
N PHE A 172 7.61 15.74 -4.55
CA PHE A 172 7.41 15.16 -3.23
C PHE A 172 8.19 13.84 -3.09
N ILE A 173 8.83 13.65 -1.93
CA ILE A 173 9.62 12.46 -1.61
C ILE A 173 9.15 11.88 -0.28
N VAL A 174 8.99 10.55 -0.26
CA VAL A 174 8.79 9.76 0.96
C VAL A 174 9.92 8.74 1.08
N GLU A 175 10.58 8.71 2.22
CA GLU A 175 11.66 7.77 2.53
C GLU A 175 11.23 6.87 3.68
N VAL A 176 11.45 5.57 3.53
CA VAL A 176 11.10 4.54 4.52
C VAL A 176 12.31 3.68 4.81
N GLY A 177 12.60 3.47 6.09
CA GLY A 177 13.76 2.70 6.56
C GLY A 177 13.64 2.37 8.06
N PRO A 178 14.72 1.95 8.72
CA PRO A 178 14.73 1.73 10.17
C PRO A 178 14.52 3.05 10.93
N SER A 179 13.71 3.05 11.98
CA SER A 179 13.40 4.27 12.77
C SER A 179 14.56 4.78 13.61
N ASP A 180 15.44 3.88 14.01
CA ASP A 180 16.60 4.13 14.86
C ASP A 180 17.90 4.33 14.06
N TYR A 181 17.81 4.37 12.73
CA TYR A 181 18.98 4.56 11.89
C TYR A 181 19.57 5.96 12.09
N VAL A 182 20.86 5.99 12.39
CA VAL A 182 21.68 7.20 12.43
C VAL A 182 22.84 6.96 11.48
N ALA A 183 22.97 7.82 10.47
CA ALA A 183 24.06 7.72 9.50
C ALA A 183 25.41 7.85 10.21
N ASP A 184 26.19 6.77 10.19
CA ASP A 184 27.58 6.74 10.63
C ASP A 184 28.47 6.39 9.44
N SER A 185 29.31 7.33 9.04
CA SER A 185 30.26 7.18 7.92
C SER A 185 31.28 6.04 8.09
N THR A 186 31.33 5.40 9.25
CA THR A 186 32.22 4.27 9.55
C THR A 186 31.50 2.92 9.64
N ASP A 187 30.17 2.91 9.55
CA ASP A 187 29.37 1.69 9.62
C ASP A 187 28.98 1.22 8.22
N ASP A 188 29.63 0.15 7.75
CA ASP A 188 29.31 -0.53 6.48
C ASP A 188 28.08 -1.46 6.60
N THR A 189 27.34 -1.40 7.72
CA THR A 189 26.14 -2.23 7.91
C THR A 189 25.09 -1.89 6.85
N PRO A 190 24.57 -2.88 6.09
CA PRO A 190 23.54 -2.62 5.11
C PRO A 190 22.28 -2.01 5.72
N VAL A 191 21.78 -0.94 5.10
CA VAL A 191 20.58 -0.21 5.52
C VAL A 191 19.48 -0.48 4.51
N VAL A 192 18.50 -1.28 4.92
CA VAL A 192 17.34 -1.57 4.08
C VAL A 192 16.40 -0.38 4.09
N CYS A 193 16.33 0.33 2.97
CA CYS A 193 15.46 1.48 2.81
C CYS A 193 14.79 1.51 1.44
N SER A 194 13.82 2.39 1.28
CA SER A 194 13.17 2.69 0.01
C SER A 194 12.78 4.15 -0.06
N GLN A 195 12.80 4.71 -1.27
CA GLN A 195 12.43 6.08 -1.54
C GLN A 195 11.35 6.10 -2.63
N VAL A 196 10.29 6.87 -2.41
CA VAL A 196 9.25 7.16 -3.40
C VAL A 196 9.36 8.62 -3.80
N VAL A 197 9.38 8.89 -5.10
CA VAL A 197 9.44 10.25 -5.66
C VAL A 197 8.25 10.46 -6.59
N VAL A 198 7.50 11.55 -6.40
CA VAL A 198 6.39 11.93 -7.28
C VAL A 198 6.93 12.67 -8.50
N LEU A 199 6.61 12.17 -9.68
CA LEU A 199 6.92 12.75 -10.98
C LEU A 199 5.68 13.40 -11.59
N SER A 200 5.87 14.08 -12.72
CA SER A 200 4.77 14.61 -13.54
C SER A 200 3.80 13.52 -14.04
N ASP A 201 2.60 13.95 -14.43
CA ASP A 201 1.53 13.11 -14.98
C ASP A 201 1.02 11.99 -14.05
N GLY A 202 1.18 12.19 -12.72
CA GLY A 202 0.75 11.24 -11.69
C GLY A 202 1.60 9.97 -11.62
N VAL A 203 2.80 9.98 -12.21
CA VAL A 203 3.75 8.87 -12.12
C VAL A 203 4.52 8.99 -10.81
N VAL A 204 4.76 7.86 -10.16
CA VAL A 204 5.63 7.73 -9.00
C VAL A 204 6.79 6.81 -9.33
N MET A 205 7.98 7.16 -8.84
CA MET A 205 9.16 6.33 -8.86
C MET A 205 9.36 5.69 -7.49
N LEU A 206 9.51 4.36 -7.43
CA LEU A 206 9.95 3.63 -6.25
C LEU A 206 11.39 3.18 -6.44
N ARG A 207 12.27 3.46 -5.49
CA ARG A 207 13.66 2.97 -5.41
C ARG A 207 13.80 2.10 -4.17
N ARG A 208 14.55 1.00 -4.29
CA ARG A 208 14.85 0.10 -3.16
C ARG A 208 16.35 -0.04 -3.00
N SER A 209 16.81 -0.06 -1.76
CA SER A 209 18.22 -0.17 -1.47
C SER A 209 18.53 -0.90 -0.17
N ARG A 210 19.75 -1.43 -0.11
CA ARG A 210 20.44 -1.91 1.09
C ARG A 210 21.57 -0.97 1.53
N THR A 211 21.64 0.22 0.94
CA THR A 211 22.43 1.36 1.43
C THR A 211 21.50 2.55 1.61
N GLU A 212 21.95 3.57 2.35
CA GLU A 212 21.25 4.85 2.41
C GLU A 212 21.03 5.40 1.00
N LEU A 213 19.79 5.79 0.69
CA LEU A 213 19.43 6.44 -0.56
C LEU A 213 19.68 7.94 -0.43
N GLY A 214 20.46 8.48 -1.36
CA GLY A 214 20.68 9.92 -1.46
C GLY A 214 19.42 10.63 -1.94
N HIS A 215 19.35 11.94 -1.66
CA HIS A 215 18.32 12.79 -2.23
C HIS A 215 18.57 12.99 -3.72
N LEU A 216 17.62 12.58 -4.54
CA LEU A 216 17.73 12.76 -5.97
C LEU A 216 17.54 14.22 -6.36
N LEU A 217 18.51 14.72 -7.13
CA LEU A 217 18.42 15.98 -7.85
C LEU A 217 18.18 15.65 -9.31
N LEU A 218 16.92 15.45 -9.67
CA LEU A 218 16.52 15.21 -11.06
C LEU A 218 16.60 16.52 -11.86
N ALA A 219 17.12 16.46 -13.08
CA ALA A 219 17.20 17.64 -13.96
C ALA A 219 15.80 18.22 -14.27
N ASP A 220 14.82 17.33 -14.42
CA ASP A 220 13.41 17.62 -14.38
C ASP A 220 12.65 16.41 -13.79
N TYR A 221 11.39 16.61 -13.41
CA TYR A 221 10.50 15.54 -12.94
C TYR A 221 9.59 15.02 -14.06
N SER A 222 10.04 15.08 -15.32
CA SER A 222 9.29 14.57 -16.46
C SER A 222 9.14 13.05 -16.38
N SER A 223 7.95 12.55 -16.68
CA SER A 223 7.70 11.11 -16.85
C SER A 223 7.62 10.68 -18.32
N ALA A 224 7.82 11.63 -19.26
CA ALA A 224 7.71 11.37 -20.68
C ALA A 224 8.77 10.37 -21.16
N GLY A 225 8.31 9.27 -21.76
CA GLY A 225 9.18 8.24 -22.32
C GLY A 225 9.71 7.22 -21.30
N LEU A 226 9.31 7.29 -20.03
CA LEU A 226 9.69 6.29 -19.04
C LEU A 226 8.95 4.96 -19.25
N PRO A 227 9.64 3.81 -19.12
CA PRO A 227 8.99 2.51 -19.11
C PRO A 227 8.21 2.34 -17.80
N LEU A 228 6.88 2.33 -17.89
CA LEU A 228 6.00 2.16 -16.75
C LEU A 228 5.76 0.67 -16.44
N ASP A 229 5.53 0.36 -15.17
CA ASP A 229 5.18 -0.97 -14.66
C ASP A 229 6.26 -2.05 -14.89
N GLU A 230 7.51 -1.61 -15.09
CA GLU A 230 8.67 -2.47 -15.30
C GLU A 230 9.79 -2.17 -14.29
N TRP A 231 10.31 -3.21 -13.63
CA TRP A 231 11.45 -3.08 -12.71
C TRP A 231 12.75 -2.88 -13.50
N GLN A 232 13.44 -1.78 -13.21
CA GLN A 232 14.74 -1.44 -13.78
C GLN A 232 15.86 -1.81 -12.80
N ASN A 233 16.93 -2.40 -13.33
CA ASN A 233 18.14 -2.81 -12.59
C ASN A 233 19.40 -2.50 -13.40
N ASP A 234 19.36 -1.42 -14.18
CA ASP A 234 20.41 -1.02 -15.12
C ASP A 234 21.60 -0.29 -14.45
N GLY A 235 21.52 -0.06 -13.14
CA GLY A 235 22.55 0.65 -12.38
C GLY A 235 22.55 2.16 -12.62
N HIS A 236 21.45 2.75 -13.12
CA HIS A 236 21.38 4.19 -13.37
C HIS A 236 21.61 5.02 -12.09
N PHE A 237 21.09 4.55 -10.95
CA PHE A 237 21.31 5.16 -9.64
C PHE A 237 22.26 4.28 -8.82
N GLU A 238 23.44 4.82 -8.47
CA GLU A 238 24.52 4.07 -7.78
C GLU A 238 24.09 3.53 -6.40
N ASP A 239 23.31 4.31 -5.68
CA ASP A 239 22.76 4.04 -4.36
C ASP A 239 21.46 3.20 -4.40
N CYS A 240 20.95 2.82 -5.58
CA CYS A 240 19.74 2.02 -5.74
C CYS A 240 20.05 0.53 -5.97
N THR A 241 20.45 -0.18 -4.91
CA THR A 241 21.01 -1.54 -5.02
C THR A 241 20.02 -2.61 -5.45
N ASP A 242 18.71 -2.36 -5.31
CA ASP A 242 17.66 -3.36 -5.53
C ASP A 242 16.61 -2.89 -6.54
N GLY A 243 17.05 -2.02 -7.45
CA GLY A 243 16.27 -1.58 -8.60
C GLY A 243 15.16 -0.59 -8.27
N TYR A 244 14.56 -0.08 -9.34
CA TYR A 244 13.53 0.96 -9.28
C TYR A 244 12.38 0.68 -10.25
N LEU A 245 11.25 1.33 -10.00
CA LEU A 245 10.00 1.14 -10.74
C LEU A 245 9.32 2.48 -10.96
N PHE A 246 8.83 2.74 -12.17
CA PHE A 246 7.91 3.84 -12.46
C PHE A 246 6.51 3.30 -12.66
N THR A 247 5.49 3.95 -12.08
CA THR A 247 4.10 3.54 -12.28
C THR A 247 3.14 4.67 -11.94
N LYS A 248 1.91 4.62 -12.46
CA LYS A 248 0.79 5.45 -11.98
C LYS A 248 0.00 4.78 -10.86
N ASP A 249 0.32 3.54 -10.51
CA ASP A 249 -0.36 2.81 -9.45
C ASP A 249 0.32 3.01 -8.11
N ILE A 250 -0.14 4.02 -7.36
CA ILE A 250 0.33 4.30 -6.00
C ILE A 250 0.11 3.12 -5.04
N ARG A 251 -0.88 2.24 -5.29
CA ARG A 251 -1.12 1.06 -4.45
C ARG A 251 -0.08 -0.01 -4.71
N LEU A 252 0.37 -0.16 -5.96
CA LEU A 252 1.52 -1.00 -6.29
C LEU A 252 2.76 -0.51 -5.57
N VAL A 253 3.09 0.78 -5.69
CA VAL A 253 4.27 1.37 -5.01
C VAL A 253 4.23 1.18 -3.50
N ALA A 254 3.14 1.56 -2.85
CA ALA A 254 3.01 1.45 -1.41
C ALA A 254 3.19 0.00 -0.93
N ARG A 255 2.54 -0.95 -1.58
CA ARG A 255 2.66 -2.37 -1.21
C ARG A 255 4.05 -2.93 -1.49
N SER A 256 4.67 -2.56 -2.60
CA SER A 256 6.03 -2.97 -2.93
C SER A 256 7.06 -2.39 -1.95
N CYS A 257 6.90 -1.13 -1.54
CA CYS A 257 7.68 -0.46 -0.51
C CYS A 257 7.57 -1.22 0.84
N ILE A 258 6.35 -1.42 1.33
CA ILE A 258 6.15 -2.08 2.63
C ILE A 258 6.57 -3.55 2.62
N ALA A 259 6.32 -4.27 1.51
CA ALA A 259 6.80 -5.64 1.35
C ALA A 259 8.33 -5.73 1.34
N TRP A 260 9.00 -4.76 0.70
CA TRP A 260 10.46 -4.69 0.69
C TRP A 260 11.03 -4.58 2.10
N ILE A 261 10.54 -3.62 2.89
CA ILE A 261 10.97 -3.42 4.29
C ILE A 261 10.66 -4.67 5.13
N ARG A 262 9.42 -5.18 5.08
CA ARG A 262 9.00 -6.37 5.84
C ARG A 262 9.90 -7.57 5.60
N VAL A 263 10.34 -7.79 4.36
CA VAL A 263 11.11 -8.98 3.98
C VAL A 263 12.59 -8.81 4.26
N ASN A 264 13.14 -7.60 4.10
CA ASN A 264 14.59 -7.40 4.05
C ASN A 264 15.16 -6.70 5.29
N ALA A 265 14.40 -5.83 5.96
CA ALA A 265 14.95 -4.99 7.03
C ALA A 265 15.09 -5.71 8.39
N GLY A 266 14.77 -7.00 8.47
CA GLY A 266 14.89 -7.77 9.72
C GLY A 266 13.96 -7.29 10.85
N VAL A 267 12.99 -6.43 10.52
CA VAL A 267 12.00 -5.89 11.46
C VAL A 267 10.79 -6.80 11.59
N ASN A 268 10.39 -7.10 12.83
CA ASN A 268 9.23 -7.94 13.12
C ASN A 268 7.96 -7.13 13.41
N THR A 269 8.12 -5.83 13.67
CA THR A 269 7.05 -4.89 14.03
C THR A 269 7.18 -3.62 13.20
N THR A 270 6.04 -2.99 12.89
CA THR A 270 6.02 -1.72 12.15
C THR A 270 6.51 -0.53 13.00
N GLY A 271 6.56 -0.67 14.32
CA GLY A 271 7.10 0.37 15.22
C GLY A 271 8.60 0.63 15.07
N ASN A 272 9.33 -0.27 14.40
CA ASN A 272 10.76 -0.09 14.12
C ASN A 272 11.03 0.57 12.75
N ILE A 273 9.99 1.12 12.12
CA ILE A 273 10.07 1.73 10.79
C ILE A 273 9.99 3.25 10.94
N GLY A 274 11.00 3.93 10.41
CA GLY A 274 11.05 5.36 10.26
C GLY A 274 10.47 5.80 8.92
N CYS A 275 9.93 7.00 8.89
CA CYS A 275 9.50 7.67 7.67
C CYS A 275 9.94 9.13 7.68
N SER A 276 10.39 9.62 6.53
CA SER A 276 10.73 11.02 6.29
C SER A 276 9.96 11.55 5.07
N TYR A 277 9.55 12.81 5.14
CA TYR A 277 8.81 13.52 4.11
C TYR A 277 9.58 14.74 3.65
N ARG A 278 9.65 14.96 2.34
CA ARG A 278 10.22 16.16 1.75
C ARG A 278 9.35 16.70 0.64
N PHE A 279 9.25 18.02 0.56
CA PHE A 279 8.58 18.74 -0.50
C PHE A 279 9.63 19.46 -1.35
N ALA A 280 9.34 19.64 -2.63
CA ALA A 280 10.19 20.45 -3.50
C ALA A 280 10.21 21.90 -3.02
N ASP A 281 11.38 22.54 -3.08
CA ASP A 281 11.51 23.95 -2.78
C ASP A 281 10.82 24.80 -3.86
N GLU A 282 10.04 25.78 -3.42
CA GLU A 282 9.47 26.78 -4.32
C GLU A 282 10.38 28.00 -4.40
N LEU A 283 10.85 28.34 -5.60
CA LEU A 283 11.57 29.59 -5.82
C LEU A 283 10.59 30.77 -5.67
N PRO A 284 11.01 31.90 -5.05
CA PRO A 284 10.18 33.09 -4.98
C PRO A 284 9.79 33.55 -6.38
N ARG A 285 8.50 33.54 -6.70
CA ARG A 285 7.96 34.12 -7.93
C ARG A 285 7.51 35.55 -7.63
N SER A 286 8.03 36.53 -8.36
CA SER A 286 7.47 37.88 -8.35
C SER A 286 6.07 37.82 -8.96
N SER A 287 5.08 38.28 -8.20
CA SER A 287 3.69 38.45 -8.64
C SER A 287 3.56 39.55 -9.69
#